data_AF-A0A1B8HBD0-F1
#
_entry.id   AF-A0A1B8HBD0-F1
#
_cell.length_a   1.000
_cell.length_b   1.000
_cell.length_c   1.000
_cell.angle_alpha   90.00
_cell.angle_beta   90.00
_cell.angle_gamma   90.00
#
_symmetry.space_group_name_H-M   'P 1'
#
loop_
_entity.id
_entity.type
_entity.pdbx_description
1 polymer ?
#
loop_
_entity_poly.entity_id
_entity_poly.type
_entity_poly.pdbx_seq_one_letter_code
_entity_poly.pdbx_strand_id
1 'polypeptide(L)'
;MTQQNLSEKLFKPKIKHSETSTLVTFKDAGVRTVKGSVLSGCTHPGWYRMINRLMWIWRGVPPLETEEILSRIAASDAPRSDDSLLDTVIGYRRGNWAYEWSQQAMLWQRKALEFESGEKACDAWLCAANLYSIAGYPHLKGDELAEQATILANQAYENSARFAGYELKKIEFKMESGGNISAFLHLPPTKNSAFPTVMLCGSLDNLQSDYCRYFRDYLAPQGIALLTLDMPSVGYSSKQSLSQESSLMHQQVLEQLRNVPWIDHTRVAVVGLRFGANVAVRLAYLSAHQLRGAALLGPVVHDLFVNPERQEMVPRMYMDVLASRAAERCVDLDTIRSRLSCLSLKNQGLLGRRCTLPMMSVCWKDDVFSPKSESELIVRSSSDGKLLELGSTPVFDTFHKSLDETTRWLTKILC
;
A
#
# COMPACT_ATOMS: atom_id res chain seq x y z
N MET A 1 -26.42 24.75 39.28
CA MET A 1 -25.09 24.44 38.69
C MET A 1 -24.44 23.39 39.56
N THR A 2 -24.46 22.13 39.13
CA THR A 2 -23.80 21.02 39.83
C THR A 2 -22.29 21.17 39.70
N GLN A 3 -21.60 21.38 40.83
CA GLN A 3 -20.14 21.42 40.91
C GLN A 3 -19.58 20.06 40.45
N GLN A 4 -18.75 20.05 39.40
CA GLN A 4 -18.00 18.86 38.98
C GLN A 4 -17.12 18.36 40.13
N ASN A 5 -17.27 17.09 40.48
CA ASN A 5 -16.60 16.47 41.61
C ASN A 5 -15.10 16.29 41.31
N LEU A 6 -14.22 16.55 42.27
CA LEU A 6 -12.75 16.52 42.10
C LEU A 6 -12.25 15.15 41.59
N SER A 7 -12.95 14.07 41.98
CA SER A 7 -12.69 12.70 41.53
C SER A 7 -12.96 12.51 40.03
N GLU A 8 -13.97 13.16 39.46
CA GLU A 8 -14.22 13.10 38.01
C GLU A 8 -13.10 13.76 37.20
N LYS A 9 -12.42 14.76 37.78
CA LYS A 9 -11.28 15.45 37.17
C LYS A 9 -9.99 14.64 37.25
N LEU A 10 -9.75 13.98 38.39
CA LEU A 10 -8.53 13.21 38.66
C LEU A 10 -8.53 11.83 37.97
N PHE A 11 -9.71 11.23 37.78
CA PHE A 11 -9.88 9.91 37.15
C PHE A 11 -10.46 9.97 35.73
N LYS A 12 -10.44 11.14 35.05
CA LYS A 12 -10.76 11.17 33.61
C LYS A 12 -9.87 10.16 32.90
N PRO A 13 -10.45 9.22 32.11
CA PRO A 13 -9.65 8.30 31.32
C PRO A 13 -8.68 9.12 30.47
N LYS A 14 -7.39 9.04 30.78
CA LYS A 14 -6.39 9.63 29.90
C LYS A 14 -6.43 8.83 28.60
N ILE A 15 -6.86 9.46 27.53
CA ILE A 15 -6.75 8.91 26.18
C ILE A 15 -5.25 8.74 25.94
N LYS A 16 -4.77 7.49 25.99
CA LYS A 16 -3.34 7.17 25.83
C LYS A 16 -2.90 7.26 24.37
N HIS A 17 -3.81 7.04 23.44
CA HIS A 17 -3.54 7.00 22.00
C HIS A 17 -4.57 7.85 21.27
N SER A 18 -4.11 8.77 20.41
CA SER A 18 -4.99 9.53 19.52
C SER A 18 -5.68 8.59 18.53
N GLU A 19 -6.95 8.84 18.24
CA GLU A 19 -7.69 8.07 17.25
C GLU A 19 -7.27 8.50 15.83
N THR A 20 -7.18 7.52 14.91
CA THR A 20 -6.59 7.66 13.58
C THR A 20 -7.13 8.85 12.78
N SER A 21 -8.46 9.06 12.73
CA SER A 21 -9.10 10.12 11.94
C SER A 21 -8.81 11.54 12.46
N THR A 22 -8.22 11.65 13.66
CA THR A 22 -7.83 12.92 14.29
C THR A 22 -6.37 13.30 14.06
N LEU A 23 -5.55 12.39 13.49
CA LEU A 23 -4.10 12.59 13.34
C LEU A 23 -3.75 13.63 12.27
N VAL A 24 -4.62 13.80 11.28
CA VAL A 24 -4.49 14.81 10.24
C VAL A 24 -5.63 15.80 10.40
N THR A 25 -5.28 17.08 10.49
CA THR A 25 -6.22 18.17 10.75
C THR A 25 -6.16 19.19 9.62
N PHE A 26 -7.20 19.19 8.78
CA PHE A 26 -7.52 20.30 7.88
C PHE A 26 -9.04 20.47 7.81
N LYS A 27 -9.52 21.66 7.41
CA LYS A 27 -10.97 21.95 7.33
C LYS A 27 -11.63 21.02 6.32
N ASP A 28 -12.64 20.29 6.78
CA ASP A 28 -13.30 19.23 6.02
C ASP A 28 -14.10 19.81 4.83
N ALA A 29 -13.98 19.17 3.66
CA ALA A 29 -14.79 19.43 2.47
C ALA A 29 -16.02 18.51 2.37
N GLY A 30 -16.28 17.70 3.41
CA GLY A 30 -17.41 16.80 3.54
C GLY A 30 -17.12 15.37 3.04
N VAL A 31 -17.91 14.42 3.52
CA VAL A 31 -17.77 12.99 3.16
C VAL A 31 -18.24 12.77 1.71
N ARG A 32 -17.32 12.35 0.84
CA ARG A 32 -17.62 12.06 -0.58
C ARG A 32 -17.72 10.56 -0.84
N THR A 33 -18.68 10.18 -1.68
CA THR A 33 -18.95 8.78 -2.00
C THR A 33 -18.16 8.33 -3.22
N VAL A 34 -17.19 7.43 -3.02
CA VAL A 34 -16.49 6.72 -4.09
C VAL A 34 -16.97 5.30 -4.12
N LYS A 35 -17.57 4.90 -5.26
CA LYS A 35 -18.03 3.53 -5.49
C LYS A 35 -17.06 2.81 -6.42
N GLY A 36 -16.69 1.59 -6.06
CA GLY A 36 -16.12 0.63 -7.00
C GLY A 36 -14.68 0.88 -7.46
N SER A 37 -13.85 1.57 -6.67
CA SER A 37 -12.43 1.68 -7.03
C SER A 37 -11.71 0.36 -6.76
N VAL A 38 -11.18 -0.27 -7.82
CA VAL A 38 -10.60 -1.63 -7.77
C VAL A 38 -9.45 -1.72 -6.78
N LEU A 39 -8.50 -0.78 -6.83
CA LEU A 39 -7.30 -0.84 -6.00
C LEU A 39 -7.48 -0.17 -4.62
N SER A 40 -8.41 0.78 -4.47
CA SER A 40 -8.55 1.58 -3.24
C SER A 40 -9.79 1.27 -2.41
N GLY A 41 -10.71 0.43 -2.92
CA GLY A 41 -11.96 0.11 -2.22
C GLY A 41 -13.04 1.18 -2.41
N CYS A 42 -14.03 1.15 -1.52
CA CYS A 42 -15.19 2.02 -1.58
C CYS A 42 -15.33 2.83 -0.30
N THR A 43 -15.93 4.02 -0.37
CA THR A 43 -16.44 4.67 0.84
C THR A 43 -17.82 4.15 1.17
N HIS A 44 -18.10 4.04 2.46
CA HIS A 44 -19.40 3.69 2.98
C HIS A 44 -19.90 4.85 3.86
N PRO A 45 -21.20 5.21 3.79
CA PRO A 45 -21.76 6.17 4.72
C PRO A 45 -21.43 5.77 6.16
N GLY A 46 -20.92 6.73 6.91
CA GLY A 46 -20.50 6.55 8.29
C GLY A 46 -19.19 5.79 8.49
N TRP A 47 -18.31 5.70 7.49
CA TRP A 47 -16.95 5.18 7.69
C TRP A 47 -15.91 6.25 7.32
N TYR A 48 -14.92 6.43 8.18
CA TYR A 48 -13.72 7.20 7.89
C TYR A 48 -12.88 6.45 6.85
N ARG A 49 -12.56 5.18 7.14
CA ARG A 49 -11.77 4.32 6.24
C ARG A 49 -12.53 3.93 4.98
N MET A 50 -11.80 3.84 3.88
CA MET A 50 -12.28 3.14 2.69
C MET A 50 -12.24 1.63 2.95
N ILE A 51 -13.34 0.94 2.64
CA ILE A 51 -13.45 -0.50 2.86
C ILE A 51 -13.10 -1.22 1.55
N ASN A 52 -12.00 -1.97 1.57
CA ASN A 52 -11.45 -2.62 0.39
C ASN A 52 -11.63 -4.14 0.43
N ARG A 53 -12.90 -4.58 0.43
CA ARG A 53 -13.27 -6.00 0.47
C ARG A 53 -12.56 -6.82 -0.61
N LEU A 54 -12.49 -6.29 -1.85
CA LEU A 54 -11.80 -6.95 -2.95
C LEU A 54 -10.35 -7.29 -2.57
N MET A 55 -9.56 -6.28 -2.20
CA MET A 55 -8.15 -6.49 -1.91
C MET A 55 -7.93 -7.32 -0.65
N TRP A 56 -8.74 -7.16 0.39
CA TRP A 56 -8.59 -7.95 1.62
C TRP A 56 -8.91 -9.43 1.37
N ILE A 57 -10.01 -9.73 0.66
CA ILE A 57 -10.37 -11.10 0.27
C ILE A 57 -9.31 -11.66 -0.66
N TRP A 58 -8.90 -10.90 -1.68
CA TRP A 58 -7.86 -11.33 -2.60
C TRP A 58 -6.57 -11.63 -1.86
N ARG A 59 -6.17 -10.88 -0.84
CA ARG A 59 -4.95 -11.17 -0.09
C ARG A 59 -5.05 -12.37 0.85
N GLY A 60 -6.25 -12.94 1.05
CA GLY A 60 -6.46 -14.17 1.83
C GLY A 60 -7.23 -13.97 3.13
N VAL A 61 -7.86 -12.81 3.35
CA VAL A 61 -8.72 -12.59 4.52
C VAL A 61 -10.12 -13.17 4.24
N PRO A 62 -10.66 -14.04 5.11
CA PRO A 62 -11.98 -14.62 4.90
C PRO A 62 -13.09 -13.55 4.83
N PRO A 63 -14.00 -13.61 3.83
CA PRO A 63 -15.08 -12.62 3.69
C PRO A 63 -16.03 -12.57 4.89
N LEU A 64 -16.41 -13.73 5.44
CA LEU A 64 -17.32 -13.80 6.58
C LEU A 64 -16.70 -13.18 7.84
N GLU A 65 -15.42 -13.43 8.08
CA GLU A 65 -14.70 -12.82 9.21
C GLU A 65 -14.53 -11.31 9.03
N THR A 66 -14.33 -10.86 7.79
CA THR A 66 -14.29 -9.43 7.45
C THR A 66 -15.60 -8.75 7.88
N GLU A 67 -16.76 -9.31 7.49
CA GLU A 67 -18.05 -8.73 7.89
C GLU A 67 -18.32 -8.85 9.40
N GLU A 68 -17.86 -9.92 10.05
CA GLU A 68 -17.98 -10.07 11.51
C GLU A 68 -17.21 -8.96 12.25
N ILE A 69 -15.96 -8.71 11.85
CA ILE A 69 -15.11 -7.64 12.42
C ILE A 69 -15.76 -6.27 12.18
N LEU A 70 -16.16 -5.97 10.94
CA LEU A 70 -16.80 -4.70 10.60
C LEU A 70 -18.11 -4.50 11.37
N SER A 71 -18.86 -5.57 11.63
CA SER A 71 -20.09 -5.52 12.44
C SER A 71 -19.79 -5.21 13.90
N ARG A 72 -18.73 -5.80 14.50
CA ARG A 72 -18.30 -5.48 15.87
C ARG A 72 -17.88 -4.01 16.03
N ILE A 73 -17.21 -3.46 15.02
CA ILE A 73 -16.82 -2.05 14.98
C ILE A 73 -18.07 -1.16 14.89
N ALA A 74 -18.96 -1.44 13.95
CA ALA A 74 -20.16 -0.64 13.71
C ALA A 74 -21.15 -0.67 14.88
N ALA A 75 -21.34 -1.83 15.52
CA ALA A 75 -22.29 -2.02 16.61
C ALA A 75 -21.79 -1.54 17.98
N SER A 76 -20.57 -0.98 18.07
CA SER A 76 -20.03 -0.51 19.34
C SER A 76 -20.74 0.75 19.84
N ASP A 77 -21.08 0.77 21.12
CA ASP A 77 -21.60 1.96 21.83
C ASP A 77 -20.48 2.78 22.50
N ALA A 78 -19.21 2.41 22.28
CA ALA A 78 -18.10 3.14 22.86
C ALA A 78 -17.94 4.53 22.22
N PRO A 79 -17.41 5.53 22.97
CA PRO A 79 -17.22 6.88 22.45
C PRO A 79 -16.34 6.92 21.19
N ARG A 80 -16.76 7.74 20.22
CA ARG A 80 -16.07 7.96 18.94
C ARG A 80 -15.44 9.35 18.90
N SER A 81 -14.41 9.53 18.07
CA SER A 81 -13.86 10.88 17.80
C SER A 81 -14.81 11.69 16.92
N ASP A 82 -15.59 11.01 16.09
CA ASP A 82 -16.72 11.54 15.34
C ASP A 82 -17.88 10.52 15.41
N ASP A 83 -18.97 10.89 16.07
CA ASP A 83 -20.13 9.99 16.25
C ASP A 83 -20.81 9.62 14.91
N SER A 84 -20.54 10.35 13.83
CA SER A 84 -21.00 10.00 12.49
C SER A 84 -20.14 8.92 11.80
N LEU A 85 -18.95 8.62 12.33
CA LEU A 85 -17.97 7.71 11.71
C LEU A 85 -17.75 6.46 12.60
N LEU A 86 -18.33 5.35 12.18
CA LEU A 86 -18.42 4.07 12.88
C LEU A 86 -17.07 3.51 13.35
N ASP A 87 -16.01 3.64 12.54
CA ASP A 87 -14.68 3.09 12.80
C ASP A 87 -13.75 3.98 13.64
N THR A 88 -14.30 5.02 14.27
CA THR A 88 -13.52 6.02 15.01
C THR A 88 -13.65 5.89 16.54
N VAL A 89 -13.93 4.68 17.03
CA VAL A 89 -13.98 4.40 18.48
C VAL A 89 -12.63 4.70 19.14
N ILE A 90 -12.65 5.50 20.21
CA ILE A 90 -11.44 6.06 20.84
C ILE A 90 -10.74 5.04 21.74
N GLY A 91 -9.44 4.87 21.50
CA GLY A 91 -8.53 4.05 22.31
C GLY A 91 -8.63 2.55 22.01
N TYR A 92 -7.62 1.79 22.45
CA TYR A 92 -7.51 0.36 22.16
C TYR A 92 -8.48 -0.47 23.02
N ARG A 93 -9.72 -0.65 22.53
CA ARG A 93 -10.82 -1.35 23.20
C ARG A 93 -11.79 -1.97 22.18
N ARG A 94 -12.75 -2.77 22.65
CA ARG A 94 -13.83 -3.31 21.80
C ARG A 94 -14.51 -2.21 20.98
N GLY A 95 -14.68 -2.47 19.69
CA GLY A 95 -15.18 -1.53 18.69
C GLY A 95 -14.12 -0.64 18.03
N ASN A 96 -12.92 -0.50 18.59
CA ASN A 96 -11.84 0.22 17.91
C ASN A 96 -11.30 -0.60 16.74
N TRP A 97 -11.03 0.08 15.61
CA TRP A 97 -10.52 -0.54 14.39
C TRP A 97 -9.30 -1.44 14.64
N ALA A 98 -8.22 -0.86 15.17
CA ALA A 98 -6.98 -1.59 15.37
C ALA A 98 -7.16 -2.74 16.36
N TYR A 99 -8.00 -2.56 17.39
CA TYR A 99 -8.33 -3.61 18.34
C TYR A 99 -9.02 -4.79 17.68
N GLU A 100 -10.16 -4.58 17.00
CA GLU A 100 -11.00 -5.66 16.47
C GLU A 100 -10.28 -6.49 15.41
N TRP A 101 -9.53 -5.83 14.51
CA TRP A 101 -8.71 -6.52 13.51
C TRP A 101 -7.53 -7.28 14.14
N SER A 102 -6.84 -6.69 15.13
CA SER A 102 -5.74 -7.36 15.83
C SER A 102 -6.22 -8.57 16.63
N GLN A 103 -7.41 -8.49 17.25
CA GLN A 103 -7.99 -9.63 17.96
C GLN A 103 -8.26 -10.80 17.00
N GLN A 104 -8.79 -10.52 15.81
CA GLN A 104 -8.97 -11.55 14.79
C GLN A 104 -7.63 -12.14 14.33
N ALA A 105 -6.62 -11.29 14.09
CA ALA A 105 -5.28 -11.72 13.71
C ALA A 105 -4.65 -12.66 14.75
N MET A 106 -4.85 -12.38 16.05
CA MET A 106 -4.39 -13.23 17.15
C MET A 106 -5.04 -14.62 17.15
N LEU A 107 -6.28 -14.77 16.66
CA LEU A 107 -6.90 -16.08 16.49
C LEU A 107 -6.16 -16.91 15.43
N TRP A 108 -5.87 -16.29 14.28
CA TRP A 108 -5.13 -16.94 13.21
C TRP A 108 -3.68 -17.24 13.58
N GLN A 109 -3.03 -16.35 14.33
CA GLN A 109 -1.70 -16.60 14.87
C GLN A 109 -1.68 -17.79 15.83
N ARG A 110 -2.66 -17.92 16.72
CA ARG A 110 -2.79 -19.09 17.59
C ARG A 110 -3.01 -20.37 16.81
N LYS A 111 -3.92 -20.34 15.84
CA LYS A 111 -4.16 -21.46 14.92
C LYS A 111 -2.90 -21.84 14.13
N ALA A 112 -2.10 -20.86 13.72
CA ALA A 112 -0.84 -21.12 13.02
C ALA A 112 0.18 -21.84 13.90
N LEU A 113 0.19 -21.58 15.21
CA LEU A 113 1.04 -22.28 16.19
C LEU A 113 0.60 -23.72 16.48
N GLU A 114 -0.64 -24.08 16.18
CA GLU A 114 -1.14 -25.46 16.31
C GLU A 114 -0.63 -26.38 15.18
N PHE A 115 -0.16 -25.80 14.07
CA PHE A 115 0.41 -26.57 12.97
C PHE A 115 1.91 -26.77 13.14
N GLU A 116 2.37 -28.02 13.02
CA GLU A 116 3.80 -28.36 13.14
C GLU A 116 4.59 -28.01 11.87
N SER A 117 3.99 -28.17 10.69
CA SER A 117 4.61 -27.87 9.40
C SER A 117 3.59 -27.73 8.26
N GLY A 118 4.06 -27.30 7.09
CA GLY A 118 3.32 -27.36 5.83
C GLY A 118 2.49 -26.11 5.49
N GLU A 119 1.82 -26.19 4.34
CA GLU A 119 1.12 -25.05 3.71
C GLU A 119 0.02 -24.45 4.59
N LYS A 120 -0.70 -25.28 5.37
CA LYS A 120 -1.73 -24.79 6.31
C LYS A 120 -1.16 -23.85 7.38
N ALA A 121 0.06 -24.12 7.86
CA ALA A 121 0.75 -23.23 8.80
C ALA A 121 1.12 -21.92 8.11
N CYS A 122 1.65 -21.99 6.89
CA CYS A 122 1.99 -20.82 6.07
C CYS A 122 0.76 -19.93 5.85
N ASP A 123 -0.35 -20.51 5.37
CA ASP A 123 -1.58 -19.77 5.08
C ASP A 123 -2.20 -19.16 6.33
N ALA A 124 -2.15 -19.85 7.49
CA ALA A 124 -2.63 -19.30 8.75
C ALA A 124 -1.79 -18.10 9.22
N TRP A 125 -0.46 -18.19 9.11
CA TRP A 125 0.45 -17.07 9.39
C TRP A 125 0.25 -15.90 8.41
N LEU A 126 0.06 -16.16 7.12
CA LEU A 126 -0.24 -15.14 6.11
C LEU A 126 -1.59 -14.47 6.40
N CYS A 127 -2.61 -15.22 6.81
CA CYS A 127 -3.90 -14.66 7.22
C CYS A 127 -3.75 -13.72 8.42
N ALA A 128 -3.02 -14.16 9.45
CA ALA A 128 -2.70 -13.31 10.61
C ALA A 128 -1.93 -12.03 10.20
N ALA A 129 -0.92 -12.15 9.32
CA ALA A 129 -0.15 -11.02 8.83
C ALA A 129 -1.03 -10.00 8.09
N ASN A 130 -1.92 -10.47 7.21
CA ASN A 130 -2.86 -9.61 6.49
C ASN A 130 -3.87 -8.94 7.43
N LEU A 131 -4.39 -9.64 8.43
CA LEU A 131 -5.31 -9.06 9.43
C LEU A 131 -4.61 -7.98 10.28
N TYR A 132 -3.36 -8.20 10.70
CA TYR A 132 -2.57 -7.18 11.39
C TYR A 132 -2.24 -5.99 10.48
N SER A 133 -1.95 -6.23 9.20
CA SER A 133 -1.76 -5.16 8.21
C SER A 133 -3.03 -4.28 8.12
N ILE A 134 -4.21 -4.90 8.00
CA ILE A 134 -5.49 -4.17 7.99
C ILE A 134 -5.75 -3.46 9.33
N ALA A 135 -5.36 -4.03 10.47
CA ALA A 135 -5.46 -3.36 11.76
C ALA A 135 -4.71 -2.02 11.80
N GLY A 136 -3.60 -1.91 11.06
CA GLY A 136 -2.84 -0.67 10.92
C GLY A 136 -3.30 0.26 9.79
N TYR A 137 -4.17 -0.19 8.89
CA TYR A 137 -4.65 0.60 7.75
C TYR A 137 -5.32 1.92 8.20
N PRO A 138 -5.02 3.08 7.58
CA PRO A 138 -4.15 3.29 6.40
C PRO A 138 -2.71 3.71 6.74
N HIS A 139 -2.20 3.30 7.90
CA HIS A 139 -0.83 3.48 8.39
C HIS A 139 -0.42 4.95 8.51
N LEU A 140 -1.27 5.81 9.06
CA LEU A 140 -0.93 7.22 9.25
C LEU A 140 0.27 7.38 10.19
N LYS A 141 1.17 8.30 9.84
CA LYS A 141 2.38 8.57 10.63
C LYS A 141 2.01 9.06 12.03
N GLY A 142 2.55 8.40 13.05
CA GLY A 142 2.27 8.70 14.46
C GLY A 142 0.96 8.13 14.98
N ASP A 143 0.32 7.21 14.25
CA ASP A 143 -0.68 6.31 14.80
C ASP A 143 0.02 5.16 15.54
N GLU A 144 0.11 5.27 16.88
CA GLU A 144 0.81 4.28 17.70
C GLU A 144 0.17 2.88 17.62
N LEU A 145 -1.15 2.79 17.43
CA LEU A 145 -1.83 1.49 17.31
C LEU A 145 -1.53 0.86 15.95
N ALA A 146 -1.48 1.65 14.89
CA ALA A 146 -1.07 1.18 13.57
C ALA A 146 0.40 0.74 13.53
N GLU A 147 1.29 1.46 14.22
CA GLU A 147 2.71 1.10 14.34
C GLU A 147 2.88 -0.26 15.04
N GLN A 148 2.16 -0.48 16.15
CA GLN A 148 2.15 -1.78 16.84
C GLN A 148 1.61 -2.91 15.95
N ALA A 149 0.47 -2.68 15.29
CA ALA A 149 -0.12 -3.63 14.36
C ALA A 149 0.84 -3.98 13.20
N THR A 150 1.56 -2.98 12.69
CA THR A 150 2.56 -3.16 11.62
C THR A 150 3.73 -4.06 12.06
N ILE A 151 4.20 -3.92 13.30
CA ILE A 151 5.23 -4.81 13.87
C ILE A 151 4.72 -6.26 13.91
N LEU A 152 3.49 -6.48 14.38
CA LEU A 152 2.87 -7.80 14.44
C LEU A 152 2.66 -8.40 13.03
N ALA A 153 2.25 -7.58 12.07
CA ALA A 153 2.10 -7.99 10.67
C ALA A 153 3.41 -8.51 10.09
N ASN A 154 4.51 -7.78 10.30
CA ASN A 154 5.83 -8.17 9.81
C ASN A 154 6.34 -9.46 10.49
N GLN A 155 6.15 -9.60 11.80
CA GLN A 155 6.52 -10.82 12.53
C GLN A 155 5.73 -12.05 12.04
N ALA A 156 4.41 -11.90 11.85
CA ALA A 156 3.58 -12.96 11.31
C ALA A 156 3.99 -13.33 9.87
N TYR A 157 4.34 -12.33 9.06
CA TYR A 157 4.82 -12.55 7.69
C TYR A 157 6.14 -13.31 7.64
N GLU A 158 7.13 -12.90 8.43
CA GLU A 158 8.42 -13.61 8.53
C GLU A 158 8.24 -15.05 9.05
N ASN A 159 7.33 -15.27 9.99
CA ASN A 159 7.00 -16.63 10.45
C ASN A 159 6.35 -17.49 9.36
N SER A 160 5.52 -16.90 8.50
CA SER A 160 4.89 -17.64 7.39
C SER A 160 5.92 -18.25 6.44
N ALA A 161 7.05 -17.56 6.23
CA ALA A 161 8.10 -17.99 5.31
C ALA A 161 8.78 -19.30 5.74
N ARG A 162 8.76 -19.62 7.04
CA ARG A 162 9.31 -20.89 7.58
C ARG A 162 8.56 -22.12 7.08
N PHE A 163 7.34 -21.92 6.60
CA PHE A 163 6.42 -22.96 6.14
C PHE A 163 6.07 -22.82 4.65
N ALA A 164 6.59 -21.80 4.00
CA ALA A 164 6.28 -21.49 2.61
C ALA A 164 6.91 -22.52 1.66
N GLY A 165 6.21 -22.81 0.56
CA GLY A 165 6.77 -23.60 -0.55
C GLY A 165 7.77 -22.82 -1.42
N TYR A 166 8.10 -21.58 -1.05
CA TYR A 166 9.04 -20.68 -1.72
C TYR A 166 10.03 -20.11 -0.70
N GLU A 167 11.14 -19.54 -1.18
CA GLU A 167 12.14 -18.94 -0.28
C GLU A 167 11.90 -17.44 -0.13
N LEU A 168 11.89 -16.95 1.11
CA LEU A 168 11.84 -15.53 1.44
C LEU A 168 13.17 -15.11 2.05
N LYS A 169 13.77 -14.03 1.52
CA LYS A 169 14.97 -13.41 2.07
C LYS A 169 14.68 -11.98 2.47
N LYS A 170 14.98 -11.64 3.72
CA LYS A 170 15.02 -10.25 4.17
C LYS A 170 16.40 -9.68 3.87
N ILE A 171 16.46 -8.62 3.07
CA ILE A 171 17.70 -7.98 2.65
C ILE A 171 17.70 -6.55 3.17
N GLU A 172 18.83 -6.13 3.72
CA GLU A 172 19.05 -4.76 4.14
C GLU A 172 19.92 -4.03 3.12
N PHE A 173 19.42 -2.91 2.62
CA PHE A 173 20.14 -2.01 1.73
C PHE A 173 20.54 -0.76 2.49
N LYS A 174 21.79 -0.32 2.33
CA LYS A 174 22.29 0.87 3.02
C LYS A 174 21.84 2.12 2.29
N MET A 175 21.40 3.13 3.04
CA MET A 175 21.03 4.44 2.50
C MET A 175 22.18 5.43 2.66
N GLU A 176 22.38 6.28 1.65
CA GLU A 176 23.37 7.36 1.69
C GLU A 176 23.08 8.38 2.79
N SER A 177 21.80 8.66 3.04
CA SER A 177 21.34 9.53 4.13
C SER A 177 21.54 8.92 5.53
N GLY A 178 22.04 7.68 5.61
CA GLY A 178 22.13 6.89 6.83
C GLY A 178 20.90 6.02 7.07
N GLY A 179 21.11 4.91 7.78
CA GLY A 179 20.10 3.88 8.03
C GLY A 179 20.03 2.82 6.92
N ASN A 180 19.15 1.85 7.13
CA ASN A 180 18.94 0.72 6.22
C ASN A 180 17.48 0.67 5.76
N ILE A 181 17.26 0.19 4.54
CA ILE A 181 15.94 -0.21 4.03
C ILE A 181 15.85 -1.72 4.07
N SER A 182 14.84 -2.24 4.78
CA SER A 182 14.53 -3.65 4.77
C SER A 182 13.59 -3.96 3.60
N ALA A 183 14.01 -4.85 2.73
CA ALA A 183 13.25 -5.37 1.62
C ALA A 183 13.05 -6.88 1.77
N PHE A 184 11.95 -7.38 1.21
CA PHE A 184 11.71 -8.82 1.08
C PHE A 184 11.89 -9.27 -0.36
N LEU A 185 12.81 -10.22 -0.56
CA LEU A 185 13.03 -10.91 -1.82
C LEU A 185 12.37 -12.30 -1.77
N HIS A 186 11.37 -12.49 -2.62
CA HIS A 186 10.62 -13.72 -2.78
C HIS A 186 11.19 -14.47 -3.98
N LEU A 187 11.67 -15.70 -3.76
CA LEU A 187 12.33 -16.51 -4.77
C LEU A 187 11.45 -17.69 -5.18
N PRO A 188 11.19 -17.89 -6.49
CA PRO A 188 10.43 -19.04 -7.00
C PRO A 188 11.07 -20.38 -6.59
N PRO A 189 10.27 -21.45 -6.44
CA PRO A 189 10.73 -22.78 -6.02
C PRO A 189 11.47 -23.54 -7.15
N THR A 190 12.53 -22.96 -7.70
CA THR A 190 13.33 -23.55 -8.78
C THR A 190 14.82 -23.48 -8.43
N LYS A 191 15.64 -24.34 -9.06
CA LYS A 191 17.08 -24.48 -8.76
C LYS A 191 17.97 -23.44 -9.48
N ASN A 192 17.44 -22.26 -9.84
CA ASN A 192 18.24 -21.21 -10.46
C ASN A 192 19.08 -20.47 -9.42
N SER A 193 20.29 -20.06 -9.82
CA SER A 193 21.18 -19.28 -8.96
C SER A 193 20.82 -17.79 -8.93
N ALA A 194 20.28 -17.24 -10.03
CA ALA A 194 19.86 -15.86 -10.16
C ALA A 194 18.55 -15.73 -10.95
N PHE A 195 17.65 -14.88 -10.48
CA PHE A 195 16.28 -14.77 -11.01
C PHE A 195 16.04 -13.42 -11.71
N PRO A 196 15.30 -13.41 -12.84
CA PRO A 196 14.68 -12.18 -13.29
C PRO A 196 13.75 -11.67 -12.18
N THR A 197 13.80 -10.37 -11.91
CA THR A 197 13.18 -9.81 -10.69
C THR A 197 12.28 -8.64 -11.01
N VAL A 198 11.10 -8.64 -10.41
CA VAL A 198 10.20 -7.49 -10.37
C VAL A 198 10.39 -6.77 -9.04
N MET A 199 10.77 -5.49 -9.08
CA MET A 199 10.72 -4.61 -7.92
C MET A 199 9.35 -3.94 -7.85
N LEU A 200 8.64 -4.12 -6.74
CA LEU A 200 7.30 -3.60 -6.55
C LEU A 200 7.32 -2.29 -5.77
N CYS A 201 6.80 -1.23 -6.39
CA CYS A 201 6.51 0.05 -5.78
C CYS A 201 5.02 0.04 -5.37
N GLY A 202 4.75 -0.11 -4.08
CA GLY A 202 3.40 -0.20 -3.53
C GLY A 202 2.65 1.13 -3.45
N SER A 203 1.39 1.09 -3.00
CA SER A 203 0.65 2.28 -2.57
C SER A 203 1.14 2.81 -1.22
N LEU A 204 0.66 4.00 -0.81
CA LEU A 204 1.07 4.67 0.44
C LEU A 204 0.34 4.16 1.69
N ASP A 205 -0.62 3.26 1.52
CA ASP A 205 -1.54 2.72 2.52
C ASP A 205 -1.46 1.19 2.64
N ASN A 206 -0.43 0.57 2.07
CA ASN A 206 -0.16 -0.87 2.13
C ASN A 206 1.26 -1.15 2.64
N LEU A 207 1.43 -2.30 3.29
CA LEU A 207 2.74 -2.83 3.66
C LEU A 207 3.35 -3.64 2.51
N GLN A 208 4.67 -3.77 2.48
CA GLN A 208 5.38 -4.56 1.47
C GLN A 208 5.00 -6.04 1.47
N SER A 209 4.59 -6.59 2.63
CA SER A 209 4.14 -7.98 2.79
C SER A 209 2.77 -8.24 2.17
N ASP A 210 1.99 -7.19 1.91
CA ASP A 210 0.62 -7.27 1.37
C ASP A 210 0.57 -7.88 -0.04
N TYR A 211 1.70 -7.91 -0.74
CA TYR A 211 1.80 -8.31 -2.14
C TYR A 211 2.29 -9.75 -2.35
N CYS A 212 2.43 -10.52 -1.27
CA CYS A 212 2.82 -11.93 -1.30
C CYS A 212 2.05 -12.77 -2.33
N ARG A 213 0.73 -12.56 -2.41
CA ARG A 213 -0.12 -13.31 -3.34
C ARG A 213 0.14 -12.98 -4.80
N TYR A 214 0.55 -11.75 -5.12
CA TYR A 214 0.96 -11.42 -6.50
C TYR A 214 2.19 -12.26 -6.90
N PHE A 215 3.13 -12.44 -5.99
CA PHE A 215 4.25 -13.35 -6.21
C PHE A 215 3.79 -14.81 -6.35
N ARG A 216 3.08 -15.36 -5.37
CA ARG A 216 2.67 -16.78 -5.35
C ARG A 216 1.87 -17.19 -6.58
N ASP A 217 0.88 -16.38 -6.94
CA ASP A 217 -0.14 -16.80 -7.91
C ASP A 217 0.21 -16.39 -9.35
N TYR A 218 1.07 -15.37 -9.54
CA TYR A 218 1.35 -14.81 -10.86
C TYR A 218 2.83 -14.87 -11.24
N LEU A 219 3.74 -14.35 -10.40
CA LEU A 219 5.16 -14.23 -10.78
C LEU A 219 5.96 -15.53 -10.60
N ALA A 220 5.77 -16.23 -9.49
CA ALA A 220 6.49 -17.46 -9.17
C ALA A 220 6.26 -18.58 -10.22
N PRO A 221 5.03 -18.80 -10.74
CA PRO A 221 4.79 -19.75 -11.83
C PRO A 221 5.55 -19.41 -13.13
N GLN A 222 5.91 -18.14 -13.34
CA GLN A 222 6.71 -17.67 -14.48
C GLN A 222 8.22 -17.67 -14.18
N GLY A 223 8.66 -18.13 -13.00
CA GLY A 223 10.06 -18.11 -12.61
C GLY A 223 10.61 -16.70 -12.31
N ILE A 224 9.75 -15.75 -11.96
CA ILE A 224 10.10 -14.35 -11.68
C ILE A 224 10.11 -14.12 -10.16
N ALA A 225 11.20 -13.58 -9.64
CA ALA A 225 11.31 -13.17 -8.25
C ALA A 225 10.59 -11.83 -8.00
N LEU A 226 10.14 -11.62 -6.76
CA LEU A 226 9.53 -10.36 -6.32
C LEU A 226 10.37 -9.72 -5.23
N LEU A 227 10.85 -8.50 -5.48
CA LEU A 227 11.47 -7.64 -4.47
C LEU A 227 10.44 -6.58 -4.02
N THR A 228 10.07 -6.59 -2.75
CA THR A 228 9.18 -5.60 -2.16
C THR A 228 9.93 -4.75 -1.13
N LEU A 229 9.55 -3.48 -1.04
CA LEU A 229 10.02 -2.56 -0.01
C LEU A 229 8.87 -1.61 0.34
N ASP A 230 8.79 -1.19 1.60
CA ASP A 230 7.76 -0.23 2.02
C ASP A 230 8.03 1.14 1.41
N MET A 231 6.95 1.82 1.00
CA MET A 231 7.03 3.21 0.57
C MET A 231 7.52 4.14 1.71
N PRO A 232 8.10 5.32 1.40
CA PRO A 232 8.57 6.23 2.45
C PRO A 232 7.48 6.53 3.47
N SER A 233 7.85 6.54 4.75
CA SER A 233 7.00 6.73 5.95
C SER A 233 5.99 5.62 6.25
N VAL A 234 6.11 4.45 5.61
CA VAL A 234 5.32 3.24 5.88
C VAL A 234 6.23 2.11 6.35
N GLY A 235 5.74 1.24 7.25
CA GLY A 235 6.42 -0.02 7.59
C GLY A 235 7.89 0.13 8.01
N TYR A 236 8.76 -0.68 7.40
CA TYR A 236 10.21 -0.61 7.61
C TYR A 236 10.83 0.71 7.13
N SER A 237 10.16 1.42 6.24
CA SER A 237 10.56 2.73 5.73
C SER A 237 9.93 3.90 6.50
N SER A 238 9.35 3.66 7.68
CA SER A 238 8.69 4.68 8.53
C SER A 238 9.56 5.89 8.88
N LYS A 239 10.88 5.71 8.93
CA LYS A 239 11.87 6.79 9.18
C LYS A 239 12.20 7.61 7.94
N GLN A 240 11.89 7.11 6.74
CA GLN A 240 12.09 7.82 5.48
C GLN A 240 10.95 8.81 5.26
N SER A 241 11.25 9.97 4.69
CA SER A 241 10.23 10.97 4.36
C SER A 241 9.97 11.00 2.86
N LEU A 242 8.72 11.23 2.48
CA LEU A 242 8.37 11.41 1.08
C LEU A 242 8.71 12.85 0.65
N SER A 243 9.73 13.00 -0.18
CA SER A 243 10.11 14.27 -0.79
C SER A 243 9.72 14.32 -2.27
N GLN A 244 10.03 15.43 -2.95
CA GLN A 244 9.93 15.54 -4.41
C GLN A 244 10.74 14.45 -5.14
N GLU A 245 11.79 13.94 -4.50
CA GLU A 245 12.58 12.81 -4.99
C GLU A 245 11.95 11.47 -4.57
N SER A 246 10.69 11.27 -4.92
CA SER A 246 9.88 10.13 -4.45
C SER A 246 10.49 8.75 -4.73
N SER A 247 11.36 8.65 -5.75
CA SER A 247 12.05 7.43 -6.15
C SER A 247 13.43 7.20 -5.55
N LEU A 248 13.99 8.15 -4.79
CA LEU A 248 15.39 8.10 -4.33
C LEU A 248 15.74 6.80 -3.60
N MET A 249 14.88 6.38 -2.66
CA MET A 249 15.04 5.13 -1.93
C MET A 249 15.10 3.90 -2.85
N HIS A 250 14.24 3.86 -3.87
CA HIS A 250 14.20 2.74 -4.80
C HIS A 250 15.41 2.76 -5.77
N GLN A 251 15.94 3.94 -6.09
CA GLN A 251 17.16 4.07 -6.91
C GLN A 251 18.36 3.50 -6.18
N GLN A 252 18.55 3.85 -4.91
CA GLN A 252 19.66 3.35 -4.10
C GLN A 252 19.58 1.82 -3.90
N VAL A 253 18.37 1.26 -3.79
CA VAL A 253 18.17 -0.20 -3.79
C VAL A 253 18.55 -0.80 -5.14
N LEU A 254 18.08 -0.22 -6.24
CA LEU A 254 18.35 -0.68 -7.61
C LEU A 254 19.86 -0.75 -7.89
N GLU A 255 20.62 0.27 -7.50
CA GLU A 255 22.07 0.34 -7.66
C GLU A 255 22.84 -0.76 -6.89
N GLN A 256 22.26 -1.25 -5.81
CA GLN A 256 22.83 -2.29 -4.95
C GLN A 256 22.45 -3.72 -5.39
N LEU A 257 21.50 -3.89 -6.33
CA LEU A 257 21.04 -5.23 -6.73
C LEU A 257 22.14 -6.09 -7.36
N ARG A 258 23.16 -5.48 -7.98
CA ARG A 258 24.34 -6.20 -8.48
C ARG A 258 25.10 -6.98 -7.41
N ASN A 259 24.92 -6.62 -6.14
CA ASN A 259 25.54 -7.29 -4.99
C ASN A 259 24.65 -8.38 -4.39
N VAL A 260 23.44 -8.59 -4.92
CA VAL A 260 22.49 -9.59 -4.44
C VAL A 260 22.60 -10.83 -5.34
N PRO A 261 23.19 -11.94 -4.88
CA PRO A 261 23.55 -13.06 -5.76
C PRO A 261 22.34 -13.78 -6.36
N TRP A 262 21.16 -13.69 -5.72
CA TRP A 262 19.93 -14.32 -6.18
C TRP A 262 19.18 -13.51 -7.24
N ILE A 263 19.61 -12.28 -7.53
CA ILE A 263 18.96 -11.41 -8.52
C ILE A 263 19.84 -11.32 -9.76
N ASP A 264 19.26 -11.61 -10.92
CA ASP A 264 19.86 -11.21 -12.18
C ASP A 264 19.60 -9.72 -12.39
N HIS A 265 20.57 -8.90 -11.97
CA HIS A 265 20.46 -7.44 -12.03
C HIS A 265 20.36 -6.88 -13.46
N THR A 266 20.59 -7.70 -14.49
CA THR A 266 20.39 -7.30 -15.90
C THR A 266 18.95 -7.52 -16.37
N ARG A 267 18.15 -8.25 -15.60
CA ARG A 267 16.74 -8.60 -15.89
C ARG A 267 15.84 -8.15 -14.75
N VAL A 268 15.79 -6.83 -14.55
CA VAL A 268 14.93 -6.18 -13.55
C VAL A 268 13.85 -5.36 -14.23
N ALA A 269 12.62 -5.49 -13.76
CA ALA A 269 11.50 -4.62 -14.13
C ALA A 269 10.86 -4.03 -12.87
N VAL A 270 10.13 -2.93 -13.03
CA VAL A 270 9.38 -2.31 -11.92
C VAL A 270 7.88 -2.42 -12.13
N VAL A 271 7.15 -2.68 -11.06
CA VAL A 271 5.68 -2.62 -11.05
C VAL A 271 5.26 -1.56 -10.05
N GLY A 272 4.41 -0.62 -10.46
CA GLY A 272 3.89 0.44 -9.61
C GLY A 272 2.38 0.37 -9.45
N LEU A 273 1.89 0.40 -8.21
CA LEU A 273 0.44 0.46 -7.91
C LEU A 273 0.10 1.82 -7.30
N ARG A 274 -0.95 2.47 -7.80
CA ARG A 274 -1.37 3.79 -7.30
C ARG A 274 -0.22 4.80 -7.29
N PHE A 275 0.11 5.35 -6.13
CA PHE A 275 1.25 6.24 -5.95
C PHE A 275 2.59 5.56 -6.27
N GLY A 276 2.72 4.25 -6.07
CA GLY A 276 3.91 3.50 -6.49
C GLY A 276 4.19 3.59 -8.00
N ALA A 277 3.18 3.88 -8.82
CA ALA A 277 3.37 4.20 -10.23
C ALA A 277 4.17 5.49 -10.45
N ASN A 278 4.02 6.49 -9.58
CA ASN A 278 4.85 7.70 -9.58
C ASN A 278 6.33 7.35 -9.44
N VAL A 279 6.64 6.50 -8.47
CA VAL A 279 8.00 6.02 -8.23
C VAL A 279 8.52 5.19 -9.41
N ALA A 280 7.73 4.23 -9.89
CA ALA A 280 8.12 3.35 -11.00
C ALA A 280 8.38 4.13 -12.30
N VAL A 281 7.55 5.12 -12.65
CA VAL A 281 7.78 5.98 -13.82
C VAL A 281 9.04 6.82 -13.62
N ARG A 282 9.27 7.40 -12.44
CA ARG A 282 10.53 8.13 -12.17
C ARG A 282 11.76 7.24 -12.32
N LEU A 283 11.72 6.02 -11.80
CA LEU A 283 12.80 5.04 -11.97
C LEU A 283 13.06 4.73 -13.44
N ALA A 284 12.00 4.59 -14.24
CA ALA A 284 12.16 4.36 -15.66
C ALA A 284 12.82 5.52 -16.43
N TYR A 285 12.72 6.76 -15.94
CA TYR A 285 13.48 7.89 -16.51
C TYR A 285 14.89 8.02 -15.96
N LEU A 286 15.09 7.77 -14.66
CA LEU A 286 16.34 8.10 -13.96
C LEU A 286 17.31 6.91 -13.92
N SER A 287 16.78 5.69 -13.97
CA SER A 287 17.53 4.43 -13.87
C SER A 287 17.20 3.48 -15.03
N ALA A 288 16.85 4.03 -16.20
CA ALA A 288 16.47 3.27 -17.40
C ALA A 288 17.48 2.17 -17.78
N HIS A 289 18.77 2.43 -17.57
CA HIS A 289 19.87 1.51 -17.89
C HIS A 289 19.91 0.25 -17.02
N GLN A 290 19.22 0.24 -15.87
CA GLN A 290 19.14 -0.90 -14.95
C GLN A 290 17.81 -1.66 -15.08
N LEU A 291 16.91 -1.21 -15.96
CA LEU A 291 15.55 -1.74 -16.06
C LEU A 291 15.26 -2.26 -17.47
N ARG A 292 14.32 -3.21 -17.55
CA ARG A 292 13.79 -3.77 -18.80
C ARG A 292 12.41 -3.23 -19.15
N GLY A 293 11.67 -2.73 -18.17
CA GLY A 293 10.34 -2.17 -18.36
C GLY A 293 9.70 -1.70 -17.05
N ALA A 294 8.61 -0.94 -17.18
CA ALA A 294 7.75 -0.57 -16.06
C ALA A 294 6.28 -0.90 -16.35
N ALA A 295 5.61 -1.60 -15.43
CA ALA A 295 4.16 -1.83 -15.50
C ALA A 295 3.43 -1.09 -14.37
N LEU A 296 2.32 -0.43 -14.70
CA LEU A 296 1.75 0.62 -13.86
C LEU A 296 0.24 0.40 -13.74
N LEU A 297 -0.25 0.06 -12.54
CA LEU A 297 -1.66 -0.25 -12.30
C LEU A 297 -2.35 0.88 -11.53
N GLY A 298 -3.38 1.46 -12.15
CA GLY A 298 -4.14 2.60 -11.62
C GLY A 298 -3.22 3.76 -11.22
N PRO A 299 -2.35 4.25 -12.12
CA PRO A 299 -1.30 5.21 -11.80
C PRO A 299 -1.82 6.56 -11.30
N VAL A 300 -1.14 7.13 -10.31
CA VAL A 300 -1.32 8.52 -9.89
C VAL A 300 -0.01 9.27 -10.13
N VAL A 301 0.10 10.01 -11.24
CA VAL A 301 1.36 10.65 -11.65
C VAL A 301 1.24 12.15 -11.92
N HIS A 302 0.03 12.69 -12.12
CA HIS A 302 -0.16 14.11 -12.41
C HIS A 302 -1.45 14.72 -11.87
N ASP A 303 -2.62 14.27 -12.34
CA ASP A 303 -3.90 14.96 -12.23
C ASP A 303 -4.33 15.14 -10.77
N LEU A 304 -4.31 14.07 -9.96
CA LEU A 304 -4.66 14.16 -8.54
C LEU A 304 -3.75 15.11 -7.75
N PHE A 305 -2.50 15.31 -8.21
CA PHE A 305 -1.55 16.17 -7.52
C PHE A 305 -1.75 17.65 -7.82
N VAL A 306 -2.38 18.00 -8.94
CA VAL A 306 -2.45 19.40 -9.41
C VAL A 306 -3.87 19.92 -9.60
N ASN A 307 -4.87 19.03 -9.67
CA ASN A 307 -6.25 19.38 -9.97
C ASN A 307 -7.09 19.44 -8.69
N PRO A 308 -7.51 20.64 -8.23
CA PRO A 308 -8.31 20.78 -7.02
C PRO A 308 -9.66 20.08 -7.10
N GLU A 309 -10.33 20.11 -8.27
CA GLU A 309 -11.60 19.42 -8.45
C GLU A 309 -11.45 17.92 -8.28
N ARG A 310 -10.33 17.35 -8.75
CA ARG A 310 -10.03 15.93 -8.55
C ARG A 310 -9.73 15.61 -7.09
N GLN A 311 -8.98 16.46 -6.40
CA GLN A 311 -8.71 16.32 -4.97
C GLN A 311 -9.99 16.38 -4.13
N GLU A 312 -10.97 17.18 -4.54
CA GLU A 312 -12.28 17.26 -3.89
C GLU A 312 -13.16 16.02 -4.13
N MET A 313 -12.86 15.20 -5.15
CA MET A 313 -13.60 13.98 -5.45
C MET A 313 -13.06 12.74 -4.73
N VAL A 314 -11.82 12.77 -4.23
CA VAL A 314 -11.24 11.66 -3.48
C VAL A 314 -11.64 11.70 -2.00
N PRO A 315 -11.77 10.56 -1.31
CA PRO A 315 -12.21 10.53 0.09
C PRO A 315 -11.20 11.17 1.03
N ARG A 316 -11.70 11.73 2.14
CA ARG A 316 -10.88 12.35 3.19
C ARG A 316 -9.72 11.47 3.65
N MET A 317 -9.97 10.18 3.91
CA MET A 317 -8.93 9.24 4.32
C MET A 317 -7.75 9.18 3.33
N TYR A 318 -8.00 9.24 2.02
CA TYR A 318 -6.92 9.23 1.03
C TYR A 318 -6.11 10.54 1.05
N MET A 319 -6.78 11.67 1.25
CA MET A 319 -6.10 12.96 1.46
C MET A 319 -5.30 12.97 2.76
N ASP A 320 -5.80 12.35 3.83
CA ASP A 320 -5.08 12.18 5.09
C ASP A 320 -3.84 11.31 4.90
N VAL A 321 -3.91 10.24 4.10
CA VAL A 321 -2.72 9.47 3.70
C VAL A 321 -1.72 10.37 2.99
N LEU A 322 -2.12 11.06 1.92
CA LEU A 322 -1.23 11.96 1.18
C LEU A 322 -0.59 13.03 2.07
N ALA A 323 -1.38 13.68 2.92
CA ALA A 323 -0.92 14.69 3.87
C ALA A 323 0.04 14.09 4.90
N SER A 324 -0.27 12.92 5.45
CA SER A 324 0.59 12.23 6.44
C SER A 324 1.97 11.88 5.88
N ARG A 325 2.09 11.66 4.57
CA ARG A 325 3.37 11.37 3.88
C ARG A 325 4.11 12.64 3.46
N ALA A 326 3.38 13.60 2.89
CA ALA A 326 3.94 14.81 2.28
C ALA A 326 4.21 15.94 3.28
N ALA A 327 3.52 15.97 4.42
CA ALA A 327 3.54 17.07 5.37
C ALA A 327 3.96 16.65 6.78
N GLU A 328 4.56 17.59 7.52
CA GLU A 328 4.65 17.48 8.98
C GLU A 328 3.25 17.74 9.59
N ARG A 329 3.06 17.36 10.86
CA ARG A 329 1.76 17.49 11.53
C ARG A 329 1.23 18.93 11.44
N CYS A 330 -0.06 19.07 11.11
CA CYS A 330 -0.82 20.33 11.12
C CYS A 330 -0.40 21.32 10.02
N VAL A 331 -0.96 21.16 8.83
CA VAL A 331 -0.66 21.99 7.67
C VAL A 331 -1.96 22.28 6.93
N ASP A 332 -2.16 23.52 6.49
CA ASP A 332 -3.35 23.93 5.73
C ASP A 332 -3.42 23.24 4.35
N LEU A 333 -4.61 23.20 3.76
CA LEU A 333 -4.84 22.54 2.48
C LEU A 333 -4.00 23.10 1.33
N ASP A 334 -3.70 24.40 1.32
CA ASP A 334 -2.94 25.02 0.23
C ASP A 334 -1.47 24.61 0.28
N THR A 335 -0.91 24.50 1.48
CA THR A 335 0.43 23.94 1.67
C THR A 335 0.49 22.46 1.27
N ILE A 336 -0.53 21.65 1.60
CA ILE A 336 -0.61 20.25 1.14
C ILE A 336 -0.66 20.20 -0.40
N ARG A 337 -1.52 21.01 -1.02
CA ARG A 337 -1.65 21.14 -2.49
C ARG A 337 -0.34 21.52 -3.15
N SER A 338 0.36 22.50 -2.59
CA SER A 338 1.68 22.92 -3.07
C SER A 338 2.68 21.76 -3.04
N ARG A 339 2.77 21.03 -1.92
CA ARG A 339 3.66 19.86 -1.81
C ARG A 339 3.27 18.72 -2.75
N LEU A 340 1.98 18.43 -2.90
CA LEU A 340 1.51 17.43 -3.86
C LEU A 340 1.88 17.82 -5.29
N SER A 341 1.74 19.10 -5.65
CA SER A 341 2.08 19.58 -6.99
C SER A 341 3.56 19.33 -7.36
N CYS A 342 4.46 19.28 -6.37
CA CYS A 342 5.87 18.92 -6.57
C CYS A 342 6.06 17.45 -6.93
N LEU A 343 5.11 16.56 -6.60
CA LEU A 343 5.14 15.12 -6.94
C LEU A 343 4.64 14.83 -8.36
N SER A 344 4.01 15.80 -9.03
CA SER A 344 3.57 15.69 -10.42
C SER A 344 4.75 15.44 -11.36
N LEU A 345 4.77 14.28 -12.02
CA LEU A 345 5.86 13.92 -12.95
C LEU A 345 5.85 14.78 -14.21
N LYS A 346 4.72 15.38 -14.55
CA LYS A 346 4.62 16.36 -15.63
C LYS A 346 5.24 17.70 -15.21
N ASN A 347 4.97 18.17 -14.00
CA ASN A 347 5.56 19.42 -13.48
C ASN A 347 7.08 19.28 -13.28
N GLN A 348 7.53 18.07 -12.95
CA GLN A 348 8.96 17.71 -12.90
C GLN A 348 9.60 17.58 -14.29
N GLY A 349 8.85 17.73 -15.38
CA GLY A 349 9.35 17.63 -16.76
C GLY A 349 9.64 16.21 -17.25
N LEU A 350 9.33 15.16 -16.47
CA LEU A 350 9.56 13.77 -16.87
C LEU A 350 8.55 13.31 -17.91
N LEU A 351 7.25 13.51 -17.66
CA LEU A 351 6.16 13.17 -18.60
C LEU A 351 5.97 14.21 -19.73
N GLY A 352 6.98 15.04 -20.00
CA GLY A 352 7.06 15.93 -21.16
C GLY A 352 8.12 15.53 -22.18
N ARG A 353 8.89 14.46 -21.91
CA ARG A 353 9.97 13.96 -22.78
C ARG A 353 9.85 12.46 -23.00
N ARG A 354 10.42 11.99 -24.11
CA ARG A 354 10.40 10.57 -24.47
C ARG A 354 11.29 9.75 -23.54
N CYS A 355 10.76 8.66 -22.99
CA CYS A 355 11.47 7.63 -22.25
C CYS A 355 11.83 6.48 -23.20
N THR A 356 13.04 5.93 -23.11
CA THR A 356 13.45 4.78 -23.92
C THR A 356 12.95 3.45 -23.39
N LEU A 357 12.50 3.41 -22.13
CA LEU A 357 12.05 2.18 -21.48
C LEU A 357 10.60 1.84 -21.89
N PRO A 358 10.31 0.58 -22.26
CA PRO A 358 8.94 0.12 -22.49
C PRO A 358 8.09 0.30 -21.22
N MET A 359 6.87 0.81 -21.39
CA MET A 359 5.94 1.01 -20.28
C MET A 359 4.55 0.46 -20.60
N MET A 360 4.03 -0.38 -19.71
CA MET A 360 2.63 -0.77 -19.72
C MET A 360 1.87 0.01 -18.64
N SER A 361 0.71 0.57 -19.00
CA SER A 361 -0.20 1.19 -18.03
C SER A 361 -1.58 0.55 -18.10
N VAL A 362 -2.12 0.20 -16.94
CA VAL A 362 -3.44 -0.36 -16.74
C VAL A 362 -4.31 0.66 -16.02
N CYS A 363 -5.47 0.98 -16.59
CA CYS A 363 -6.47 1.83 -15.95
C CYS A 363 -7.85 1.18 -15.97
N TRP A 364 -8.68 1.60 -15.03
CA TRP A 364 -10.08 1.21 -14.95
C TRP A 364 -10.97 2.39 -15.31
N LYS A 365 -12.07 2.12 -16.02
CA LYS A 365 -13.12 3.11 -16.25
C LYS A 365 -13.66 3.62 -14.92
N ASP A 366 -13.93 4.93 -14.89
CA ASP A 366 -14.53 5.64 -13.75
C ASP A 366 -13.68 5.61 -12.45
N ASP A 367 -12.40 5.25 -12.53
CA ASP A 367 -11.50 5.32 -11.38
C ASP A 367 -11.14 6.78 -11.07
N VAL A 368 -11.72 7.30 -9.99
CA VAL A 368 -11.55 8.70 -9.57
C VAL A 368 -10.10 9.05 -9.20
N PHE A 369 -9.31 8.07 -8.74
CA PHE A 369 -7.92 8.30 -8.35
C PHE A 369 -6.98 8.32 -9.56
N SER A 370 -7.31 7.55 -10.59
CA SER A 370 -6.48 7.31 -11.76
C SER A 370 -7.31 7.40 -13.04
N PRO A 371 -7.70 8.63 -13.44
CA PRO A 371 -8.38 8.81 -14.71
C PRO A 371 -7.50 8.33 -15.86
N LYS A 372 -8.12 7.91 -16.97
CA LYS A 372 -7.41 7.42 -18.17
C LYS A 372 -6.30 8.36 -18.66
N SER A 373 -6.46 9.67 -18.46
CA SER A 373 -5.45 10.68 -18.78
C SER A 373 -4.10 10.43 -18.11
N GLU A 374 -4.05 9.86 -16.90
CA GLU A 374 -2.82 9.45 -16.21
C GLU A 374 -2.06 8.41 -17.03
N SER A 375 -2.75 7.34 -17.42
CA SER A 375 -2.17 6.26 -18.23
C SER A 375 -1.79 6.72 -19.64
N GLU A 376 -2.57 7.62 -20.25
CA GLU A 376 -2.24 8.20 -21.55
C GLU A 376 -0.96 9.03 -21.51
N LEU A 377 -0.73 9.81 -20.44
CA LEU A 377 0.51 10.58 -20.27
C LEU A 377 1.74 9.66 -20.27
N ILE A 378 1.65 8.54 -19.56
CA ILE A 378 2.72 7.53 -19.44
C ILE A 378 2.98 6.83 -20.77
N VAL A 379 1.92 6.31 -21.41
CA VAL A 379 2.04 5.52 -22.64
C VAL A 379 2.54 6.37 -23.80
N ARG A 380 2.10 7.63 -23.90
CA ARG A 380 2.60 8.56 -24.93
C ARG A 380 4.06 8.97 -24.72
N SER A 381 4.53 8.95 -23.47
CA SER A 381 5.92 9.33 -23.17
C SER A 381 6.89 8.17 -23.34
N SER A 382 6.45 6.92 -23.30
CA SER A 382 7.29 5.73 -23.55
C SER A 382 7.57 5.51 -25.05
N SER A 383 8.76 5.00 -25.36
CA SER A 383 9.15 4.57 -26.71
C SER A 383 8.32 3.39 -27.23
N ASP A 384 7.88 2.51 -26.32
CA ASP A 384 7.05 1.34 -26.54
C ASP A 384 5.99 1.27 -25.42
N GLY A 385 4.98 2.12 -25.56
CA GLY A 385 3.90 2.26 -24.59
C GLY A 385 2.73 1.32 -24.90
N LYS A 386 2.27 0.56 -23.89
CA LYS A 386 1.07 -0.28 -23.96
C LYS A 386 0.01 0.20 -22.98
N LEU A 387 -1.18 0.54 -23.48
CA LEU A 387 -2.35 0.86 -22.64
C LEU A 387 -3.29 -0.34 -22.55
N LEU A 388 -3.68 -0.71 -21.34
CA LEU A 388 -4.77 -1.65 -21.07
C LEU A 388 -5.87 -0.93 -20.29
N GLU A 389 -7.00 -0.71 -20.94
CA GLU A 389 -8.19 -0.14 -20.30
C GLU A 389 -9.17 -1.27 -19.94
N LEU A 390 -9.62 -1.28 -18.69
CA LEU A 390 -10.53 -2.28 -18.14
C LEU A 390 -11.87 -1.65 -17.72
N GLY A 391 -12.95 -2.43 -17.80
CA GLY A 391 -14.25 -2.03 -17.23
C GLY A 391 -14.22 -2.03 -15.70
N SER A 392 -15.20 -1.39 -15.08
CA SER A 392 -15.31 -1.30 -13.60
C SER A 392 -15.97 -2.54 -12.95
N THR A 393 -16.66 -3.37 -13.73
CA THR A 393 -17.36 -4.57 -13.25
C THR A 393 -17.25 -5.74 -14.25
N PRO A 394 -17.26 -7.01 -13.77
CA PRO A 394 -17.12 -7.43 -12.38
C PRO A 394 -15.73 -7.08 -11.81
N VAL A 395 -15.70 -6.65 -10.55
CA VAL A 395 -14.49 -6.05 -9.95
C VAL A 395 -13.36 -7.07 -9.75
N PHE A 396 -13.68 -8.31 -9.38
CA PHE A 396 -12.70 -9.40 -9.24
C PHE A 396 -12.09 -9.81 -10.59
N ASP A 397 -12.91 -9.95 -11.62
CA ASP A 397 -12.46 -10.40 -12.95
C ASP A 397 -11.54 -9.37 -13.59
N THR A 398 -11.92 -8.10 -13.52
CA THR A 398 -11.10 -7.00 -14.06
C THR A 398 -9.80 -6.86 -13.29
N PHE A 399 -9.82 -7.01 -11.97
CA PHE A 399 -8.60 -7.04 -11.16
C PHE A 399 -7.68 -8.21 -11.51
N HIS A 400 -8.21 -9.44 -11.57
CA HIS A 400 -7.45 -10.62 -11.97
C HIS A 400 -6.83 -10.44 -13.36
N LYS A 401 -7.64 -9.99 -14.34
CA LYS A 401 -7.17 -9.70 -15.70
C LYS A 401 -6.05 -8.66 -15.73
N SER A 402 -6.09 -7.65 -14.85
CA SER A 402 -5.03 -6.65 -14.75
C SER A 402 -3.68 -7.25 -14.34
N LEU A 403 -3.68 -8.15 -13.35
CA LEU A 403 -2.48 -8.81 -12.87
C LEU A 403 -1.96 -9.82 -13.89
N ASP A 404 -2.84 -10.63 -14.45
CA ASP A 404 -2.53 -11.65 -15.45
C ASP A 404 -1.92 -11.05 -16.73
N GLU A 405 -2.54 -10.01 -17.31
CA GLU A 405 -1.99 -9.30 -18.47
C GLU A 405 -0.67 -8.59 -18.16
N THR A 406 -0.54 -8.02 -16.95
CA THR A 406 0.70 -7.40 -16.50
C THR A 406 1.80 -8.44 -16.41
N THR A 407 1.53 -9.59 -15.80
CA THR A 407 2.51 -10.67 -15.66
C THR A 407 2.91 -11.24 -17.02
N ARG A 408 1.97 -11.46 -17.95
CA ARG A 408 2.30 -11.85 -19.33
C ARG A 408 3.22 -10.86 -20.03
N TRP A 409 2.98 -9.56 -19.82
CA TRP A 409 3.83 -8.51 -20.38
C TRP A 409 5.21 -8.51 -19.74
N LEU A 410 5.30 -8.64 -18.42
CA LEU A 410 6.57 -8.74 -17.67
C LEU A 410 7.38 -9.96 -18.11
N THR A 411 6.75 -11.12 -18.29
CA THR A 411 7.43 -12.33 -18.76
C THR A 411 8.08 -12.10 -20.13
N LYS A 412 7.41 -11.42 -21.06
CA LYS A 412 7.97 -11.14 -22.40
C LYS A 412 9.20 -10.22 -22.40
N ILE A 413 9.33 -9.34 -21.40
CA ILE A 413 10.45 -8.38 -21.34
C ILE A 413 11.61 -8.88 -20.45
N LEU A 414 11.33 -9.83 -19.55
CA LEU A 414 12.28 -10.39 -18.60
C LEU A 414 12.80 -11.78 -18.99
N CYS A 415 12.04 -12.56 -19.74
CA CYS A 415 12.36 -13.94 -20.14
C CYS A 415 12.43 -14.02 -21.66
#